data_AF-A0A8X6L1F1-F1
#
_entry.id   AF-A0A8X6L1F1-F1
#
_cell.length_a   1.000
_cell.length_b   1.000
_cell.length_c   1.000
_cell.angle_alpha   90.00
_cell.angle_beta   90.00
_cell.angle_gamma   90.00
#
_symmetry.space_group_name_H-M   'P 1'
#
loop_
_entity.id
_entity.type
_entity.pdbx_description
1 polymer ?
#
loop_
_entity_poly.entity_id
_entity_poly.type
_entity_poly.pdbx_seq_one_letter_code
_entity_poly.pdbx_strand_id
1 'polypeptide(L)' 'MDNWFTSIPLDDKLLKIPMTFTVVGTIRKNKRESLPVLLELRSQSVGASMHHLYQAKTLLSYKKMCCSSIYIP' A
#
# COMPACT_ATOMS: atom_id res chain seq x y z
N MET A 1 9.23 5.59 -4.36
CA MET A 1 8.73 6.91 -3.95
C MET A 1 8.63 6.94 -2.42
N ASP A 2 9.06 8.03 -1.78
CA ASP A 2 9.00 8.17 -0.33
C ASP A 2 7.55 8.32 0.16
N ASN A 3 7.26 7.89 1.39
CA ASN A 3 5.87 7.79 1.90
C ASN A 3 5.12 9.15 2.03
N TRP A 4 5.86 10.23 1.82
CA TRP A 4 5.38 11.60 1.82
C TRP A 4 4.53 11.93 0.58
N PHE A 5 4.85 11.31 -0.57
CA PHE A 5 4.23 11.60 -1.86
C PHE A 5 3.20 10.56 -2.30
N THR A 6 3.07 9.46 -1.57
CA THR A 6 2.24 8.30 -1.96
C THR A 6 0.92 8.31 -1.20
N SER A 7 -0.22 8.41 -1.88
CA SER A 7 -1.55 8.33 -1.26
C SER A 7 -2.57 7.78 -2.24
N ILE A 8 -3.53 6.99 -1.77
CA ILE A 8 -4.52 6.35 -2.67
C ILE A 8 -5.33 7.36 -3.50
N PRO A 9 -5.75 8.55 -3.00
CA PRO A 9 -6.55 9.47 -3.79
C PRO A 9 -5.68 10.26 -4.78
N LEU A 10 -4.36 10.32 -4.57
CA LEU A 10 -3.43 10.87 -5.57
C LEU A 10 -3.26 9.89 -6.72
N ASP A 11 -3.07 8.61 -6.41
CA ASP A 11 -2.96 7.56 -7.41
C ASP A 11 -4.23 7.48 -8.27
N ASP A 12 -5.43 7.69 -7.69
CA ASP A 12 -6.69 7.78 -8.46
C ASP A 12 -6.76 8.97 -9.42
N LYS A 13 -6.06 10.06 -9.12
CA LYS A 13 -5.98 11.23 -10.00
C LYS A 13 -4.94 11.02 -11.10
N LEU A 14 -3.85 10.33 -10.78
CA LEU A 14 -2.75 10.04 -11.71
C LEU A 14 -3.08 8.95 -12.72
N LEU A 15 -4.08 8.11 -12.43
CA LEU A 15 -4.62 7.11 -13.36
C LEU A 15 -5.68 7.69 -14.31
N LYS A 16 -6.09 8.96 -14.15
CA LYS A 16 -7.11 9.62 -14.97
C LYS A 16 -6.48 10.46 -16.08
N ILE A 17 -7.06 10.37 -17.28
CA ILE A 17 -6.70 11.19 -18.45
C ILE A 17 -6.64 12.68 -18.05
N PRO A 18 -5.59 13.43 -18.43
CA PRO A 18 -4.52 13.09 -19.39
C PRO A 18 -3.30 12.38 -18.78
N MET A 19 -3.29 12.18 -17.46
CA MET A 19 -2.18 11.55 -16.75
C MET A 19 -2.45 10.03 -16.74
N THR A 20 -1.61 9.26 -17.43
CA THR A 20 -1.66 7.79 -17.43
C THR A 20 -0.43 7.27 -16.69
N PHE A 21 -0.23 7.76 -15.46
CA PHE A 21 0.92 7.41 -14.64
C PHE A 21 0.52 6.34 -13.61
N THR A 22 1.36 5.33 -13.47
CA THR A 22 1.29 4.35 -12.38
C THR A 22 2.26 4.74 -11.27
N VAL A 23 1.86 4.50 -10.01
CA VAL A 23 2.64 4.92 -8.84
C VAL A 23 3.00 3.71 -8.01
N VAL A 24 4.28 3.38 -7.99
CA VAL A 24 4.82 2.36 -7.10
C VAL A 24 5.44 3.04 -5.88
N GLY A 25 4.90 2.76 -4.69
CA GLY A 25 5.28 3.46 -3.47
C GLY A 25 4.98 2.73 -2.18
N THR A 26 5.52 3.26 -1.08
CA THR A 26 5.24 2.76 0.27
C THR A 26 4.21 3.65 0.96
N ILE A 27 3.34 3.07 1.79
CA ILE A 27 2.34 3.81 2.55
C ILE A 27 2.53 3.62 4.05
N ARG A 28 2.32 4.71 4.80
CA ARG A 28 2.28 4.67 6.27
C ARG A 28 1.02 3.96 6.74
N LYS A 29 1.19 3.06 7.71
CA LYS A 29 0.11 2.32 8.38
C LYS A 29 -1.02 3.20 8.93
N ASN A 30 -0.69 4.42 9.36
CA ASN A 30 -1.66 5.33 9.98
C ASN A 30 -2.57 6.04 8.97
N LYS A 31 -2.44 5.80 7.66
CA LYS A 31 -3.38 6.38 6.68
C LYS A 31 -4.72 5.65 6.78
N ARG A 32 -5.82 6.41 6.75
CA ARG A 32 -7.20 5.89 6.82
C ARG A 32 -7.52 4.85 5.74
N GLU A 33 -6.77 4.90 4.64
CA GLU A 33 -6.91 4.03 3.48
C GLU A 33 -6.15 2.70 3.63
N SER A 34 -5.31 2.57 4.68
CA SER A 34 -4.70 1.31 5.06
C SER A 34 -5.78 0.40 5.63
N LEU A 35 -6.16 -0.64 4.87
CA LEU A 35 -7.18 -1.59 5.29
C LEU A 35 -6.80 -2.25 6.63
N PRO A 36 -7.74 -2.43 7.58
CA PRO A 36 -7.50 -3.12 8.84
C PRO A 36 -6.92 -4.52 8.66
N VAL A 37 -7.34 -5.23 7.60
CA VAL A 37 -6.82 -6.54 7.20
C VAL A 37 -5.32 -6.49 6.91
N LEU A 38 -4.83 -5.37 6.37
CA LEU A 38 -3.40 -5.14 6.15
C LEU A 38 -2.69 -4.60 7.39
N LEU A 39 -3.39 -4.30 8.48
CA LEU A 39 -2.83 -3.86 9.77
C LEU A 39 -2.69 -5.03 10.77
N GLU A 40 -3.38 -6.14 10.56
CA GLU A 40 -3.26 -7.41 11.31
C GLU A 40 -1.90 -8.13 11.11
N LEU A 41 -0.86 -7.38 10.76
CA LEU A 41 0.50 -7.88 10.53
C LEU A 41 1.18 -8.39 11.81
N ARG A 42 0.56 -8.15 12.99
CA ARG A 42 1.05 -8.70 14.26
C ARG A 42 0.90 -10.22 14.32
N SER A 43 -0.17 -10.80 13.77
CA SER A 43 -0.39 -12.26 13.77
C SER A 43 0.40 -13.01 12.69
N GLN A 44 0.98 -12.31 11.71
CA GLN A 44 1.74 -12.93 10.63
C GLN A 44 3.13 -13.41 11.06
N SER A 45 3.63 -14.48 10.44
CA SER A 45 5.02 -14.90 10.57
C SER A 45 5.96 -13.92 9.85
N VAL A 46 7.20 -13.81 10.35
CA VAL A 46 8.25 -13.04 9.67
C VAL A 46 8.50 -13.67 8.29
N GLY A 47 8.58 -12.84 7.25
CA GLY A 47 8.71 -13.28 5.86
C GLY A 47 7.38 -13.48 5.12
N ALA A 48 6.23 -13.41 5.81
CA ALA A 48 4.94 -13.47 5.15
C ALA A 48 4.63 -12.17 4.39
N SER A 49 3.94 -12.33 3.25
CA SER A 49 3.34 -11.25 2.47
C SER A 49 1.84 -11.45 2.31
N MET A 50 1.11 -10.36 2.24
CA MET A 50 -0.32 -10.33 1.91
C MET A 50 -0.55 -9.41 0.74
N HIS A 51 -1.35 -9.86 -0.21
CA HIS A 51 -1.80 -9.07 -1.34
C HIS A 51 -3.29 -8.82 -1.20
N HIS A 52 -3.71 -7.59 -1.45
CA HIS A 52 -5.12 -7.23 -1.50
C HIS A 52 -5.38 -6.39 -2.74
N LEU A 53 -6.40 -6.76 -3.50
CA LEU A 53 -6.82 -6.02 -4.68
C LEU A 53 -7.96 -5.08 -4.29
N TYR A 54 -7.76 -3.78 -4.51
CA TYR A 54 -8.77 -2.77 -4.23
C TYR A 54 -9.00 -1.89 -5.46
N GLN A 55 -10.21 -1.99 -6.02
CA GLN A 55 -10.76 -1.21 -7.16
C GLN A 55 -9.99 -1.31 -8.49
N ALA A 56 -8.68 -1.13 -8.51
CA ALA A 56 -7.75 -1.40 -9.62
C ALA A 56 -6.27 -1.42 -9.15
N LYS A 57 -6.03 -1.37 -7.84
CA LYS A 57 -4.72 -1.25 -7.22
C LYS A 57 -4.42 -2.52 -6.47
N THR A 58 -3.15 -2.90 -6.46
CA THR A 58 -2.72 -3.96 -5.55
C THR A 58 -2.14 -3.30 -4.32
N LEU A 59 -2.50 -3.77 -3.15
CA LEU A 59 -1.88 -3.41 -1.89
C LEU A 59 -1.08 -4.63 -1.46
N LEU A 60 0.23 -4.46 -1.31
CA LEU A 60 1.12 -5.50 -0.81
C LEU A 60 1.55 -5.11 0.59
N SER A 61 1.32 -5.98 1.57
CA SER A 61 1.91 -5.83 2.90
C SER A 61 2.94 -6.92 3.13
N TYR A 62 4.12 -6.54 3.59
CA TYR A 62 5.22 -7.46 3.85
C TYR A 62 5.78 -7.29 5.26
N LYS A 63 5.94 -8.42 5.95
CA LYS A 63 6.54 -8.47 7.29
C LYS A 63 8.00 -8.88 7.20
N LYS A 64 8.89 -7.88 7.19
CA LYS A 64 10.35 -8.10 7.13
C LYS A 64 10.95 -8.51 8.49
N MET A 65 10.44 -7.95 9.60
CA MET A 65 10.79 -8.21 11.03
C MET A 65 9.64 -7.65 11.92
N CYS A 66 9.82 -7.38 13.22
CA CYS A 66 8.79 -6.72 14.08
C CYS A 66 8.15 -5.45 13.47
N CYS A 67 8.78 -4.86 12.46
CA CYS A 67 8.26 -3.77 11.64
C CYS A 67 7.72 -4.28 10.30
N SER A 68 6.64 -3.69 9.85
CA SER A 68 5.97 -4.09 8.61
C SER A 68 5.72 -2.90 7.70
N SER A 69 5.74 -3.15 6.39
CA SER A 69 5.68 -2.13 5.35
C SER A 69 4.56 -2.47 4.36
N ILE A 70 3.81 -1.45 3.95
CA ILE A 70 2.72 -1.56 2.99
C ILE A 70 3.15 -0.85 1.70
N TYR A 71 2.85 -1.47 0.57
CA TYR A 71 3.21 -1.07 -0.78
C TYR A 71 1.95 -0.97 -1.64
N ILE A 72 1.94 -0.01 -2.55
CA ILE A 72 0.95 0.12 -3.63
C ILE A 72 1.70 0.16 -4.95
N PRO A 73 1.43 -0.74 -5.89
CA PRO A 73 1.65 -0.55 -7.33
C PRO A 73 0.55 0.25 -8.05
#